data_AF-A0A525IP81-F1
#
_entry.id   AF-A0A525IP81-F1
#
_cell.length_a   1.000
_cell.length_b   1.000
_cell.length_c   1.000
_cell.angle_alpha   90.00
_cell.angle_beta   90.00
_cell.angle_gamma   90.00
#
_symmetry.space_group_name_H-M   'P 1'
#
loop_
_entity.id
_entity.type
_entity.pdbx_description
1 polymer ?
#
loop_
_entity_poly.entity_id
_entity_poly.type
_entity_poly.pdbx_seq_one_letter_code
_entity_poly.pdbx_strand_id
1 'polypeptide(L)'
;MAASGPQAVVVDGSVTVQTGPFYEIGLTSPGTVDQSADIMLTPADNSSWQSAATGLGQFVGGIDISGNSISAIFGAYPTIGTFSYGVWHQVDLLLDDTTQQYSVALDGARLASGVAFCGTNGACNGAIAPVFGEILFDTFGGSGNQGYLDNLSVDSVPGGVPEPASWALMPLGFAGLGAGLRARRARVVLA
;
A
#
# COMPACT_ATOMS: atom_id res chain seq x y z
N MET A 1 10.22 -3.33 -12.51
CA MET A 1 11.66 -3.24 -12.18
C MET A 1 11.71 -2.69 -10.77
N ALA A 2 11.98 -3.53 -9.77
CA ALA A 2 12.06 -3.09 -8.38
C ALA A 2 13.31 -2.24 -8.17
N ALA A 3 13.15 -0.97 -7.83
CA ALA A 3 14.23 -0.18 -7.27
C ALA A 3 14.24 -0.42 -5.77
N SER A 4 15.29 -1.05 -5.27
CA SER A 4 15.57 -1.17 -3.84
C SER A 4 17.00 -0.72 -3.60
N GLY A 5 17.22 0.07 -2.55
CA GLY A 5 18.52 0.57 -2.16
C GLY A 5 18.49 1.19 -0.76
N PRO A 6 19.57 1.04 0.04
CA PRO A 6 19.65 1.49 1.43
C PRO A 6 19.94 2.99 1.50
N GLN A 7 19.07 3.83 0.95
CA GLN A 7 19.18 5.28 1.12
C GLN A 7 18.18 5.72 2.17
N ALA A 8 18.65 5.72 3.42
CA ALA A 8 18.04 6.50 4.48
C ALA A 8 17.99 7.97 4.04
N VAL A 9 16.80 8.44 3.65
CA VAL A 9 16.61 9.88 3.40
C VAL A 9 16.14 10.54 4.68
N VAL A 10 16.83 11.60 5.07
CA VAL A 10 16.45 12.45 6.20
C VAL A 10 15.69 13.66 5.67
N VAL A 11 14.49 13.87 6.18
CA VAL A 11 13.71 15.09 5.93
C VAL A 11 13.74 15.96 7.18
N ASP A 12 14.10 17.23 6.99
CA ASP A 12 14.08 18.23 8.06
C ASP A 12 12.63 18.69 8.30
N GLY A 13 12.11 18.46 9.50
CA GLY A 13 10.77 18.86 9.93
C GLY A 13 10.49 20.36 9.86
N SER A 14 11.53 21.20 9.85
CA SER A 14 11.39 22.66 9.98
C SER A 14 10.86 23.38 8.73
N VAL A 15 10.70 22.66 7.62
CA VAL A 15 10.21 23.16 6.34
C VAL A 15 8.69 23.37 6.35
N THR A 16 8.22 24.48 5.78
CA THR A 16 6.79 24.83 5.67
C THR A 16 6.19 24.50 4.30
N VAL A 17 6.96 23.85 3.43
CA VAL A 17 6.60 23.49 2.05
C VAL A 17 7.06 22.05 1.83
N GLN A 18 6.35 21.34 0.96
CA GLN A 18 6.69 19.97 0.58
C GLN A 18 8.10 19.89 0.00
N THR A 19 9.02 19.26 0.74
CA THR A 19 10.47 19.28 0.47
C THR A 19 11.16 17.94 0.73
N GLY A 20 10.40 16.89 1.02
CA GLY A 20 10.92 15.54 1.14
C GLY A 20 11.38 14.89 -0.18
N PRO A 21 12.09 13.75 -0.11
CA PRO A 21 12.45 12.98 -1.30
C PRO A 21 11.21 12.53 -2.05
N PHE A 22 11.35 12.48 -3.36
CA PHE A 22 10.42 11.78 -4.22
C PHE A 22 11.14 10.76 -5.09
N TYR A 23 10.46 9.68 -5.41
CA TYR A 23 10.92 8.66 -6.35
C TYR A 23 9.96 8.59 -7.54
N GLU A 24 10.44 8.96 -8.73
CA GLU A 24 9.66 8.88 -9.96
C GLU A 24 9.60 7.45 -10.48
N ILE A 25 8.39 6.97 -10.71
CA ILE A 25 8.09 5.59 -11.12
C ILE A 25 7.56 5.57 -12.55
N GLY A 26 6.74 6.54 -12.92
CA GLY A 26 6.28 6.75 -14.30
C GLY A 26 5.50 5.58 -14.89
N LEU A 27 4.74 4.84 -14.07
CA LEU A 27 3.95 3.70 -14.53
C LEU A 27 2.57 4.18 -15.02
N THR A 28 2.30 3.93 -16.31
CA THR A 28 0.97 4.14 -16.91
C THR A 28 0.13 2.89 -16.72
N SER A 29 -0.97 2.99 -15.97
CA SER A 29 -1.92 1.89 -15.73
C SER A 29 -1.27 0.58 -15.23
N PRO A 30 -0.49 0.58 -14.14
CA PRO A 30 0.17 -0.64 -13.64
C PRO A 30 -0.77 -1.76 -13.18
N GLY A 31 -2.09 -1.53 -13.04
CA GLY A 31 -2.97 -2.45 -12.34
C GLY A 31 -2.82 -2.27 -10.84
N THR A 32 -2.30 -3.30 -10.17
CA THR A 32 -1.99 -3.24 -8.75
C THR A 32 -0.52 -2.90 -8.54
N VAL A 33 -0.23 -1.94 -7.68
CA VAL A 33 1.11 -1.56 -7.24
C VAL A 33 1.22 -1.84 -5.74
N ASP A 34 2.28 -2.54 -5.37
CA ASP A 34 2.70 -2.70 -3.99
C ASP A 34 3.86 -1.74 -3.71
N GLN A 35 3.63 -0.80 -2.80
CA GLN A 35 4.65 0.11 -2.29
C GLN A 35 4.91 -0.22 -0.83
N SER A 36 6.18 -0.39 -0.48
CA SER A 36 6.60 -0.58 0.92
C SER A 36 7.81 0.28 1.24
N ALA A 37 7.89 0.75 2.49
CA ALA A 37 9.06 1.44 3.02
C ALA A 37 9.11 1.31 4.55
N ASP A 38 10.32 1.34 5.11
CA ASP A 38 10.53 1.50 6.54
C ASP A 38 10.58 2.99 6.89
N ILE A 39 9.82 3.40 7.91
CA ILE A 39 9.73 4.79 8.34
C ILE A 39 10.02 4.87 9.85
N MET A 40 10.85 5.82 10.25
CA MET A 40 11.02 6.22 11.64
C MET A 40 10.84 7.73 11.76
N LEU A 41 10.08 8.18 12.76
CA LEU A 41 9.87 9.58 13.06
C LEU A 41 10.37 9.90 14.47
N THR A 42 11.00 11.05 14.67
CA THR A 42 11.32 11.55 16.02
C THR A 42 10.12 12.28 16.64
N PRO A 43 10.01 12.33 17.99
CA PRO A 43 8.81 12.83 18.68
C PRO A 43 8.37 14.22 18.21
N ALA A 44 7.11 14.32 17.80
CA ALA A 44 6.54 15.52 17.22
C ALA A 44 6.09 16.53 18.28
N ASP A 45 6.52 17.77 18.10
CA ASP A 45 6.05 18.97 18.78
C ASP A 45 5.08 19.79 17.90
N ASN A 46 4.27 19.10 17.07
CA ASN A 46 3.20 19.59 16.17
C ASN A 46 3.44 19.39 14.65
N SER A 47 4.40 18.56 14.21
CA SER A 47 4.57 18.22 12.79
C SER A 47 3.53 17.22 12.29
N SER A 48 3.04 17.39 11.05
CA SER A 48 2.38 16.34 10.28
C SER A 48 3.34 15.71 9.28
N TRP A 49 3.36 14.39 9.19
CA TRP A 49 4.20 13.64 8.25
C TRP A 49 3.36 12.91 7.22
N GLN A 50 3.78 12.88 5.97
CA GLN A 50 3.08 12.17 4.92
C GLN A 50 3.98 11.15 4.23
N SER A 51 3.47 9.95 4.02
CA SER A 51 4.03 8.96 3.12
C SER A 51 2.96 8.56 2.14
N ALA A 52 3.19 8.86 0.86
CA ALA A 52 2.13 8.77 -0.12
C ALA A 52 2.65 8.46 -1.51
N ALA A 53 1.72 8.10 -2.38
CA ALA A 53 1.95 8.05 -3.80
C ALA A 53 1.11 9.10 -4.52
N THR A 54 1.66 9.60 -5.63
CA THR A 54 1.01 10.57 -6.51
C THR A 54 0.94 10.07 -7.95
N GLY A 55 0.09 10.70 -8.74
CA GLY A 55 -0.10 10.50 -10.17
C GLY A 55 -0.60 11.78 -10.81
N LEU A 56 0.11 12.30 -11.82
CA LEU A 56 -0.22 13.58 -12.47
C LEU A 56 -0.38 14.76 -11.48
N GLY A 57 0.45 14.80 -10.43
CA GLY A 57 0.41 15.84 -9.39
C GLY A 57 -0.73 15.66 -8.39
N GLN A 58 -1.32 14.47 -8.31
CA GLN A 58 -2.47 14.18 -7.46
C GLN A 58 -2.25 12.94 -6.59
N PHE A 59 -2.79 12.91 -5.36
CA PHE A 59 -2.65 11.73 -4.50
C PHE A 59 -3.42 10.52 -5.04
N VAL A 60 -2.74 9.38 -5.07
CA VAL A 60 -3.31 8.07 -5.43
C VAL A 60 -3.35 7.10 -4.24
N GLY A 61 -2.88 7.54 -3.07
CA GLY A 61 -2.98 6.83 -1.80
C GLY A 61 -1.88 7.28 -0.86
N GLY A 62 -2.02 6.97 0.43
CA GLY A 62 -1.01 7.31 1.42
C GLY A 62 -1.55 7.43 2.84
N ILE A 63 -0.65 7.81 3.74
CA ILE A 63 -0.95 8.10 5.13
C ILE A 63 -0.44 9.48 5.53
N ASP A 64 -1.20 10.14 6.39
CA ASP A 64 -0.80 11.33 7.14
C ASP A 64 -0.68 10.95 8.63
N ILE A 65 0.41 11.36 9.25
CA ILE A 65 0.74 11.06 10.65
C ILE A 65 0.83 12.39 11.40
N SER A 66 -0.16 12.64 12.25
CA SER A 66 -0.25 13.85 13.06
C SER A 66 -0.39 13.48 14.53
N GLY A 67 0.61 13.86 15.33
CA GLY A 67 0.78 13.28 16.66
C GLY A 67 0.81 11.74 16.57
N ASN A 68 0.10 11.04 17.45
CA ASN A 68 0.07 9.58 17.42
C ASN A 68 -0.96 8.98 16.46
N SER A 69 -1.67 9.78 15.66
CA SER A 69 -2.74 9.29 14.78
C SER A 69 -2.24 9.05 13.37
N ILE A 70 -2.64 7.93 12.77
CA ILE A 70 -2.48 7.65 11.34
C ILE A 70 -3.82 7.89 10.66
N SER A 71 -3.83 8.75 9.65
CA SER A 71 -5.00 9.03 8.81
C SER A 71 -4.74 8.60 7.39
N ALA A 72 -5.74 8.00 6.72
CA ALA A 72 -5.63 7.70 5.30
C ALA A 72 -5.74 9.01 4.49
N ILE A 73 -4.87 9.21 3.51
CA ILE A 73 -4.97 10.39 2.62
C ILE A 73 -6.11 10.16 1.63
N PHE A 74 -7.31 10.56 2.04
CA PHE A 74 -8.52 10.56 1.24
C PHE A 74 -9.62 11.41 1.91
N GLY A 75 -10.33 12.23 1.13
CA GLY A 75 -11.51 12.95 1.57
C GLY A 75 -11.31 13.72 2.88
N ALA A 76 -11.91 13.26 3.97
CA ALA A 76 -11.86 13.90 5.29
C ALA A 76 -10.71 13.41 6.20
N TYR A 77 -9.70 12.72 5.65
CA TYR A 77 -8.57 12.14 6.39
C TYR A 77 -9.02 11.26 7.57
N PRO A 78 -9.77 10.16 7.30
CA PRO A 78 -10.23 9.29 8.38
C PRO A 78 -9.05 8.68 9.12
N THR A 79 -9.08 8.70 10.45
CA THR A 79 -8.08 8.02 11.29
C THR A 79 -8.25 6.51 11.17
N ILE A 80 -7.17 5.82 10.80
CA ILE A 80 -7.12 4.37 10.53
C ILE A 80 -6.21 3.62 11.50
N GLY A 81 -5.43 4.32 12.32
CA GLY A 81 -4.54 3.68 13.28
C GLY A 81 -3.75 4.67 14.12
N THR A 82 -2.71 4.15 14.76
CA THR A 82 -1.80 4.94 15.60
C THR A 82 -0.35 4.67 15.24
N PHE A 83 0.50 5.69 15.37
CA PHE A 83 1.93 5.61 15.11
C PHE A 83 2.74 5.79 16.41
N SER A 84 3.83 5.04 16.55
CA SER A 84 4.80 5.22 17.63
C SER A 84 6.09 5.85 17.13
N TYR A 85 6.55 6.89 17.81
CA TYR A 85 7.77 7.61 17.48
C TYR A 85 9.02 6.91 18.06
N GLY A 86 10.17 7.14 17.42
CA GLY A 86 11.47 6.64 17.88
C GLY A 86 11.72 5.15 17.61
N VAL A 87 10.86 4.51 16.79
CA VAL A 87 11.02 3.14 16.32
C VAL A 87 10.76 3.07 14.82
N TRP A 88 11.35 2.08 14.16
CA TRP A 88 11.09 1.80 12.75
C TRP A 88 9.78 1.04 12.59
N HIS A 89 9.00 1.46 11.61
CA HIS A 89 7.76 0.83 11.19
C HIS A 89 7.79 0.49 9.71
N GLN A 90 7.33 -0.69 9.34
CA GLN A 90 7.11 -1.03 7.95
C GLN A 90 5.73 -0.53 7.51
N VAL A 91 5.68 0.36 6.53
CA VAL A 91 4.45 0.89 5.94
C VAL A 91 4.27 0.29 4.57
N ASP A 92 3.14 -0.41 4.36
CA ASP A 92 2.78 -0.99 3.08
C ASP A 92 1.50 -0.35 2.53
N LEU A 93 1.55 0.04 1.25
CA LEU A 93 0.44 0.56 0.46
C LEU A 93 0.21 -0.37 -0.72
N LEU A 94 -0.93 -1.02 -0.76
CA LEU A 94 -1.37 -1.77 -1.94
C LEU A 94 -2.38 -0.93 -2.69
N LEU A 95 -1.98 -0.40 -3.84
CA LEU A 95 -2.73 0.54 -4.66
C LEU A 95 -3.28 -0.19 -5.88
N ASP A 96 -4.56 -0.03 -6.18
CA ASP A 96 -5.21 -0.64 -7.32
C ASP A 96 -5.81 0.48 -8.20
N ASP A 97 -5.18 0.73 -9.34
CA ASP A 97 -5.61 1.74 -10.31
C ASP A 97 -6.89 1.35 -11.05
N THR A 98 -7.22 0.06 -11.06
CA THR A 98 -8.34 -0.50 -11.81
C THR A 98 -9.61 -0.34 -11.00
N THR A 99 -9.52 -0.55 -9.69
CA THR A 99 -10.63 -0.30 -8.76
C THR A 99 -10.59 1.09 -8.11
N GLN A 100 -9.51 1.86 -8.32
CA GLN A 100 -9.27 3.18 -7.71
C GLN A 100 -9.35 3.10 -6.17
N GLN A 101 -8.76 2.06 -5.61
CA GLN A 101 -8.74 1.80 -4.17
C GLN A 101 -7.35 1.44 -3.69
N TYR A 102 -7.07 1.71 -2.42
CA TYR A 102 -5.87 1.23 -1.77
C TYR A 102 -6.15 0.61 -0.39
N SER A 103 -5.16 -0.11 0.10
CA SER A 103 -5.11 -0.60 1.47
C SER A 103 -3.82 -0.16 2.14
N VAL A 104 -3.86 -0.02 3.46
CA VAL A 104 -2.74 0.39 4.29
C VAL A 104 -2.46 -0.71 5.31
N ALA A 105 -1.19 -1.11 5.43
CA ALA A 105 -0.72 -1.91 6.54
C ALA A 105 0.44 -1.23 7.27
N LEU A 106 0.56 -1.53 8.56
CA LEU A 106 1.66 -1.12 9.42
C LEU A 106 2.19 -2.37 10.13
N ASP A 107 3.47 -2.66 9.98
CA ASP A 107 4.13 -3.84 10.57
C ASP A 107 3.39 -5.16 10.25
N GLY A 108 2.91 -5.28 9.00
CA GLY A 108 2.13 -6.42 8.52
C GLY A 108 0.66 -6.47 8.99
N ALA A 109 0.23 -5.56 9.86
CA ALA A 109 -1.16 -5.45 10.29
C ALA A 109 -1.95 -4.48 9.40
N ARG A 110 -3.01 -4.95 8.74
CA ARG A 110 -3.86 -4.11 7.90
C ARG A 110 -4.66 -3.11 8.74
N LEU A 111 -4.43 -1.82 8.52
CA LEU A 111 -5.13 -0.71 9.16
C LEU A 111 -6.42 -0.33 8.40
N ALA A 112 -6.35 -0.32 7.07
CA ALA A 112 -7.48 0.04 6.21
C ALA A 112 -7.47 -0.73 4.89
N SER A 113 -8.65 -0.86 4.27
CA SER A 113 -8.82 -1.53 2.98
C SER A 113 -9.95 -0.88 2.19
N GLY A 114 -9.83 -0.86 0.87
CA GLY A 114 -10.86 -0.31 0.00
C GLY A 114 -11.02 1.20 0.13
N VAL A 115 -9.95 1.90 0.55
CA VAL A 115 -9.93 3.35 0.64
C VAL A 115 -9.89 3.89 -0.78
N ALA A 116 -10.90 4.66 -1.18
CA ALA A 116 -10.94 5.20 -2.52
C ALA A 116 -9.81 6.23 -2.74
N PHE A 117 -9.34 6.36 -3.97
CA PHE A 117 -8.58 7.50 -4.45
C PHE A 117 -9.10 7.92 -5.83
N CYS A 118 -8.87 9.16 -6.22
CA CYS A 118 -9.35 9.69 -7.50
C CYS A 118 -8.68 11.01 -7.84
N GLY A 119 -7.38 11.08 -7.52
CA GLY A 119 -6.56 12.20 -7.90
C GLY A 119 -6.93 13.52 -7.21
N THR A 120 -7.64 13.53 -6.08
CA THR A 120 -7.77 14.76 -5.30
C THR A 120 -7.77 14.44 -3.82
N ASN A 121 -7.40 15.42 -3.00
CA ASN A 121 -7.60 15.35 -1.54
C ASN A 121 -9.08 15.55 -1.13
N GLY A 122 -9.98 15.72 -2.12
CA GLY A 122 -11.40 15.95 -1.90
C GLY A 122 -12.26 14.69 -2.01
N ALA A 123 -13.58 14.90 -2.01
CA ALA A 123 -14.54 13.83 -2.21
C ALA A 123 -14.38 13.20 -3.61
N CYS A 124 -14.58 11.89 -3.69
CA CYS A 124 -14.39 11.17 -4.92
C CYS A 124 -15.54 11.35 -5.90
N ASN A 125 -15.31 12.12 -6.97
CA ASN A 125 -16.29 12.37 -8.01
C ASN A 125 -16.03 11.54 -9.29
N GLY A 126 -15.25 10.46 -9.20
CA GLY A 126 -15.14 9.44 -10.25
C GLY A 126 -14.10 9.71 -11.36
N ALA A 127 -13.17 10.65 -11.17
CA ALA A 127 -12.04 10.77 -12.08
C ALA A 127 -11.00 9.69 -11.76
N ILE A 128 -10.70 8.84 -12.74
CA ILE A 128 -9.61 7.86 -12.66
C ILE A 128 -8.30 8.63 -12.64
N ALA A 129 -7.41 8.35 -11.68
CA ALA A 129 -6.00 8.72 -11.78
C ALA A 129 -5.29 7.65 -12.62
N PRO A 130 -4.96 7.89 -13.90
CA PRO A 130 -4.51 6.85 -14.83
C PRO A 130 -3.01 6.56 -14.75
N VAL A 131 -2.29 7.24 -13.85
CA VAL A 131 -0.84 7.20 -13.75
C VAL A 131 -0.45 7.05 -12.29
N PHE A 132 0.48 6.13 -12.03
CA PHE A 132 1.24 6.08 -10.80
C PHE A 132 2.58 6.76 -11.07
N GLY A 133 2.69 8.01 -10.62
CA GLY A 133 3.76 8.92 -10.97
C GLY A 133 4.93 8.82 -10.01
N GLU A 134 4.69 9.11 -8.74
CA GLU A 134 5.75 9.36 -7.77
C GLU A 134 5.40 8.79 -6.39
N ILE A 135 6.42 8.51 -5.59
CA ILE A 135 6.28 8.31 -4.14
C ILE A 135 6.88 9.52 -3.45
N LEU A 136 6.20 10.05 -2.43
CA LEU A 136 6.67 11.15 -1.60
C LEU A 136 6.74 10.72 -0.13
N PHE A 137 7.72 11.26 0.58
CA PHE A 137 7.78 11.24 2.04
C PHE A 137 8.11 12.63 2.54
N ASP A 138 7.18 13.30 3.22
CA ASP A 138 7.24 14.74 3.44
C ASP A 138 6.72 15.17 4.83
N THR A 139 6.94 16.42 5.21
CA THR A 139 6.55 17.01 6.50
C THR A 139 5.94 18.40 6.33
N PHE A 140 4.97 18.72 7.18
CA PHE A 140 4.32 20.03 7.25
C PHE A 140 4.69 20.73 8.57
N GLY A 141 5.90 21.29 8.62
CA GLY A 141 6.41 22.10 9.73
C GLY A 141 6.76 21.33 11.01
N GLY A 142 7.27 22.08 12.00
CA GLY A 142 7.74 21.57 13.30
C GLY A 142 9.26 21.67 13.45
N SER A 143 9.73 22.55 14.34
CA SER A 143 11.17 22.76 14.54
C SER A 143 11.78 21.62 15.34
N GLY A 144 12.75 20.89 14.75
CA GLY A 144 13.51 19.87 15.47
C GLY A 144 13.04 18.44 15.25
N ASN A 145 12.07 18.21 14.36
CA ASN A 145 11.64 16.87 13.98
C ASN A 145 12.47 16.32 12.82
N GLN A 146 12.71 15.02 12.83
CA GLN A 146 13.39 14.28 11.77
C GLN A 146 12.54 13.07 11.38
N GLY A 147 12.40 12.87 10.09
CA GLY A 147 11.81 11.69 9.49
C GLY A 147 12.88 10.95 8.72
N TYR A 148 12.86 9.63 8.84
CA TYR A 148 13.76 8.72 8.15
C TYR A 148 12.92 7.75 7.34
N LEU A 149 13.28 7.57 6.08
CA LEU A 149 12.72 6.56 5.19
C LEU A 149 13.84 5.66 4.69
N ASP A 150 13.67 4.34 4.77
CA ASP A 150 14.61 3.34 4.27
C ASP A 150 13.86 2.17 3.60
N ASN A 151 14.59 1.28 2.93
CA ASN A 151 14.05 0.06 2.31
C ASN A 151 12.83 0.30 1.39
N LEU A 152 12.81 1.42 0.68
CA LEU A 152 11.77 1.70 -0.31
C LEU A 152 11.74 0.60 -1.38
N SER A 153 10.57 0.02 -1.60
CA SER A 153 10.31 -0.94 -2.66
C SER A 153 9.00 -0.59 -3.36
N VAL A 154 9.02 -0.74 -4.67
CA VAL A 154 7.85 -0.59 -5.53
C VAL A 154 7.82 -1.75 -6.50
N ASP A 155 6.74 -2.51 -6.47
CA ASP A 155 6.51 -3.57 -7.43
C ASP A 155 5.12 -3.48 -8.06
N SER A 156 5.04 -3.80 -9.34
CA SER A 156 3.77 -4.01 -10.00
C SER A 156 3.33 -5.44 -9.69
N VAL A 157 2.24 -5.62 -8.96
CA VAL A 157 1.67 -6.94 -8.70
C VAL A 157 0.92 -7.35 -9.96
N PRO A 158 1.39 -8.36 -10.71
CA PRO A 158 0.67 -8.82 -11.89
C PRO A 158 -0.72 -9.25 -11.44
N GLY A 159 -1.76 -8.53 -11.89
CA GLY A 159 -3.14 -8.74 -11.46
C GLY A 159 -3.46 -10.23 -11.49
N GLY A 160 -3.81 -10.78 -10.32
CA GLY A 160 -3.77 -12.21 -10.03
C GLY A 160 -4.42 -13.05 -11.12
N VAL A 161 -3.63 -13.47 -12.10
CA VAL A 161 -4.00 -14.56 -12.98
C VAL A 161 -4.07 -15.75 -12.05
N PRO A 162 -5.23 -16.41 -11.86
CA PRO A 162 -5.30 -17.55 -10.97
C PRO A 162 -4.26 -18.53 -11.49
N GLU A 163 -3.23 -18.77 -10.66
CA GLU A 163 -2.04 -19.45 -11.15
C GLU A 163 -2.47 -20.76 -11.82
N PRO A 164 -1.88 -21.15 -12.96
CA PRO A 164 -2.26 -22.37 -13.69
C PRO A 164 -2.32 -23.62 -12.79
N ALA A 165 -1.58 -23.62 -11.69
CA ALA A 165 -1.64 -24.64 -10.64
C ALA A 165 -3.01 -24.73 -9.94
N SER A 166 -3.67 -23.62 -9.63
CA SER A 166 -5.03 -23.62 -9.05
C SER A 166 -6.04 -24.27 -9.99
N TRP A 167 -5.92 -23.99 -11.30
CA TRP A 167 -6.71 -24.64 -12.34
C TRP A 167 -6.35 -26.10 -12.56
N ALA A 168 -5.13 -26.54 -12.24
CA ALA A 168 -4.73 -27.95 -12.33
C ALA A 168 -5.16 -28.75 -11.10
N LEU A 169 -5.10 -28.14 -9.91
CA LEU A 169 -5.47 -28.77 -8.64
C LEU A 169 -6.98 -28.94 -8.50
N MET A 170 -7.79 -28.03 -9.06
CA MET A 170 -9.25 -28.14 -8.98
C MET A 170 -9.79 -29.39 -9.72
N PRO A 171 -9.40 -29.69 -10.99
CA PRO A 171 -9.74 -30.93 -11.67
C PRO A 171 -9.15 -32.17 -11.00
N LEU A 172 -7.92 -32.11 -10.48
CA LEU A 172 -7.33 -33.22 -9.73
C LEU A 172 -8.14 -33.54 -8.47
N GLY A 173 -8.59 -32.52 -7.74
CA GLY A 173 -9.50 -32.66 -6.61
C GLY A 173 -10.82 -33.32 -6.99
N PHE A 174 -11.47 -32.85 -8.06
CA PHE A 174 -12.71 -33.45 -8.55
C PHE A 174 -12.54 -34.88 -9.06
N ALA A 175 -11.45 -35.16 -9.78
CA ALA A 175 -11.12 -36.50 -10.26
C ALA A 175 -10.86 -37.47 -9.09
N GLY A 176 -10.11 -37.02 -8.08
CA GLY A 176 -9.85 -37.79 -6.86
C GLY A 176 -11.13 -38.08 -6.07
N LEU A 177 -11.99 -37.07 -5.89
CA LEU A 177 -13.29 -37.23 -5.21
C LEU A 177 -14.21 -38.21 -5.98
N GLY A 178 -14.27 -38.08 -7.31
CA GLY A 178 -15.05 -38.96 -8.17
C GLY A 178 -14.55 -40.41 -8.15
N ALA A 179 -13.24 -40.62 -8.19
CA ALA A 179 -12.63 -41.95 -8.08
C ALA A 179 -12.92 -42.61 -6.72
N GLY A 180 -12.82 -41.84 -5.63
CA GLY A 180 -13.14 -42.33 -4.28
C GLY A 180 -14.60 -42.77 -4.12
N LEU A 181 -15.54 -41.99 -4.65
CA LEU A 181 -16.98 -42.35 -4.65
C LEU A 181 -17.27 -43.60 -5.49
N ARG A 182 -16.61 -43.76 -6.64
CA ARG A 182 -16.75 -44.95 -7.49
C ARG A 182 -16.18 -46.20 -6.80
N ALA A 183 -15.04 -46.10 -6.15
CA ALA A 183 -14.42 -47.20 -5.41
C ALA A 183 -15.30 -47.68 -4.23
N ARG A 184 -15.97 -46.77 -3.52
CA ARG A 184 -16.93 -47.14 -2.46
C ARG A 184 -18.12 -47.94 -3.00
N ARG A 185 -18.70 -47.54 -4.13
CA ARG A 185 -19.82 -48.27 -4.74
C ARG A 185 -19.43 -49.68 -5.18
N ALA A 186 -18.23 -49.84 -5.75
CA ALA A 186 -17.74 -51.15 -6.17
C ALA A 186 -17.58 -52.15 -5.01
N ARG A 187 -17.29 -51.68 -3.80
CA ARG A 187 -17.17 -52.53 -2.61
C ARG A 187 -18.52 -52.97 -2.01
N VAL A 188 -19.59 -52.20 -2.24
CA VAL A 188 -20.94 -52.53 -1.73
C VAL A 188 -21.61 -53.64 -2.56
N VAL A 189 -21.23 -53.79 -3.84
CA VAL A 189 -21.85 -54.77 -4.76
C VAL A 189 -21.26 -56.19 -4.61
N LEU A 190 -20.13 -56.34 -3.93
CA LEU A 190 -19.42 -57.61 -3.74
C LEU A 190 -19.61 -58.24 -2.35
N ALA A 191 -20.53 -57.71 -1.53
CA ALA A 191 -20.93 -58.26 -0.24
C ALA A 191 -22.40 -58.72 -0.31
#